data_AF-A0A1W9TT43-F1
#
_entry.id   AF-A0A1W9TT43-F1
#
_cell.length_a   1.000
_cell.length_b   1.000
_cell.length_c   1.000
_cell.angle_alpha   90.00
_cell.angle_beta   90.00
_cell.angle_gamma   90.00
#
_symmetry.space_group_name_H-M   'P 1'
#
loop_
_entity.id
_entity.type
_entity.pdbx_description
1 polymer ?
#
loop_
_entity_poly.entity_id
_entity_poly.type
_entity_poly.pdbx_seq_one_letter_code
_entity_poly.pdbx_strand_id
1 'polypeptide(L)'
;MYLDYAERQARQRKTVTMEKWSEKLDAFLEFNEQELLTHAEKVRAEVAKKISEDRYKDFDNKRKKAKALEADKEDLRQLEDIERKLLKSRDKSDE
;
A
#
# COMPACT_ATOMS: atom_id res chain seq x y z
N MET A 1 26.48 0.38 11.85
CA MET A 1 26.62 -0.23 13.19
C MET A 1 26.82 -1.76 13.13
N TYR A 2 25.93 -2.57 12.55
CA TYR A 2 26.24 -3.99 12.25
C TYR A 2 27.16 -4.16 11.02
N LEU A 3 26.89 -3.41 9.95
CA LEU A 3 27.69 -3.47 8.72
C LEU A 3 29.14 -3.03 8.94
N ASP A 4 29.39 -2.03 9.78
CA ASP A 4 30.77 -1.62 10.13
C ASP A 4 31.50 -2.71 10.92
N TYR A 5 30.79 -3.42 11.80
CA TYR A 5 31.33 -4.58 12.50
C TYR A 5 31.66 -5.70 11.50
N ALA A 6 30.76 -5.97 10.55
CA ALA A 6 30.96 -6.98 9.52
C ALA A 6 32.14 -6.65 8.60
N GLU A 7 32.24 -5.39 8.17
CA GLU A 7 33.33 -4.88 7.35
C GLU A 7 34.69 -5.02 8.08
N ARG A 8 34.74 -4.71 9.38
CA ARG A 8 35.95 -4.92 10.19
C ARG A 8 36.36 -6.38 10.27
N GLN A 9 35.42 -7.32 10.44
CA GLN A 9 35.74 -8.74 10.44
C GLN A 9 36.26 -9.20 9.07
N ALA A 10 35.68 -8.72 7.98
CA ALA A 10 36.13 -8.99 6.62
C ALA A 10 37.55 -8.45 6.37
N ARG A 11 37.83 -7.20 6.78
CA ARG A 11 39.17 -6.60 6.72
C ARG A 11 40.21 -7.37 7.54
N GLN A 12 39.80 -7.96 8.67
CA GLN A 12 40.64 -8.84 9.50
C GLN A 12 40.83 -10.25 8.92
N ARG A 13 40.28 -10.56 7.73
CA ARG A 13 40.31 -11.89 7.08
C ARG A 13 39.78 -13.01 7.98
N LYS A 14 38.85 -12.69 8.89
CA LYS A 14 38.14 -13.70 9.66
C LYS A 14 37.08 -14.33 8.77
N THR A 15 37.35 -15.54 8.32
CA THR A 15 36.37 -16.36 7.61
C THR A 15 35.23 -16.72 8.55
N VAL A 16 34.03 -16.25 8.22
CA VAL A 16 32.80 -16.53 8.95
C VAL A 16 31.80 -17.10 7.95
N THR A 17 31.09 -18.17 8.34
CA THR A 17 30.05 -18.78 7.52
C THR A 17 28.79 -17.92 7.53
N MET A 18 27.95 -18.05 6.50
CA MET A 18 26.67 -17.31 6.45
C MET A 18 25.76 -17.62 7.65
N GLU A 19 25.80 -18.85 8.15
CA GLU A 19 25.07 -19.27 9.36
C GLU A 19 25.50 -18.47 10.60
N LYS A 20 26.81 -18.37 10.85
CA LYS A 20 27.37 -17.55 11.94
C LYS A 20 27.12 -16.05 11.76
N TRP A 21 26.98 -15.58 10.53
CA TRP A 21 26.56 -14.19 10.28
C TRP A 21 25.12 -13.95 10.71
N SER A 22 24.23 -14.92 10.51
CA SER A 22 22.84 -14.87 10.98
C SER A 22 22.79 -14.78 12.51
N GLU A 23 23.47 -15.68 13.22
CA GLU A 23 23.51 -15.68 14.70
C GLU A 23 24.01 -14.34 15.27
N LYS A 24 25.07 -13.77 14.65
CA LYS A 24 25.62 -12.47 15.06
C LYS A 24 24.68 -11.32 14.78
N LEU A 25 23.89 -11.40 13.70
CA LEU A 25 22.87 -10.41 13.41
C LEU A 25 21.76 -10.49 14.44
N ASP A 26 21.34 -11.69 14.80
CA ASP A 26 20.26 -11.89 15.76
C ASP A 26 20.66 -11.35 17.15
N ALA A 27 21.86 -11.70 17.62
CA ALA A 27 22.42 -11.16 18.86
C ALA A 27 22.61 -9.64 18.81
N PHE A 28 22.94 -9.07 17.64
CA PHE A 28 23.05 -7.63 17.47
C PHE A 28 21.67 -6.95 17.56
N LEU A 29 20.62 -7.53 17.00
CA LEU A 29 19.27 -6.98 17.08
C LEU A 29 18.73 -7.04 18.51
N GLU A 30 18.93 -8.15 19.23
CA GLU A 30 18.58 -8.27 20.66
C GLU A 30 19.30 -7.21 21.51
N PHE A 31 20.60 -7.01 21.26
CA PHE A 31 21.39 -5.99 21.98
C PHE A 31 20.87 -4.56 21.75
N ASN A 32 20.23 -4.29 20.61
CA ASN A 32 19.64 -2.99 20.29
C ASN A 32 18.15 -2.90 20.62
N GLU A 33 17.63 -3.82 21.46
CA GLU A 33 16.22 -3.90 21.85
C GLU A 33 15.26 -3.97 20.64
N GLN A 34 15.75 -4.49 19.50
CA GLN A 34 14.93 -4.76 18.32
C GLN A 34 14.36 -6.17 18.43
N GLU A 35 13.05 -6.31 18.26
CA GLU A 35 12.40 -7.62 18.33
C GLU A 35 12.88 -8.52 17.17
N LEU A 36 13.39 -9.69 17.53
CA LEU A 36 13.75 -10.72 16.56
C LEU A 36 12.50 -11.34 15.93
N LEU A 37 12.59 -11.58 14.63
CA LEU A 37 11.51 -12.20 13.85
C LEU A 37 11.50 -13.73 14.05
N THR A 38 11.30 -14.20 15.28
CA THR A 38 11.45 -15.61 15.69
C THR A 38 10.32 -16.55 15.23
N HIS A 39 9.21 -16.03 14.70
CA HIS A 39 8.05 -16.83 14.26
C HIS A 39 7.76 -16.57 12.78
N ALA A 40 8.78 -16.61 11.92
CA ALA A 40 8.64 -16.48 10.47
C ALA A 40 7.94 -17.70 9.82
N GLU A 41 6.78 -18.07 10.34
CA GLU A 41 5.96 -19.18 9.88
C GLU A 41 4.74 -18.69 9.08
N LYS A 42 4.12 -19.62 8.35
CA LYS A 42 2.93 -19.42 7.49
C LYS A 42 1.81 -18.64 8.15
N VAL A 43 1.65 -18.76 9.47
CA VAL A 43 0.65 -18.02 10.26
C VAL A 43 0.87 -16.50 10.15
N ARG A 44 2.12 -16.01 10.12
CA ARG A 44 2.38 -14.57 9.92
C ARG A 44 2.05 -14.11 8.51
N ALA A 45 2.25 -14.96 7.50
CA ALA A 45 1.88 -14.64 6.12
C ALA A 45 0.35 -14.59 5.94
N GLU A 46 -0.38 -15.53 6.51
CA GLU A 46 -1.85 -15.54 6.50
C GLU A 46 -2.44 -14.35 7.27
N VAL A 47 -1.89 -14.02 8.44
CA VAL A 47 -2.30 -12.85 9.22
C VAL A 47 -1.98 -11.55 8.47
N ALA A 48 -0.79 -11.41 7.91
CA ALA A 48 -0.43 -10.25 7.10
C ALA A 48 -1.36 -10.11 5.89
N LYS A 49 -1.65 -11.21 5.18
CA LYS A 49 -2.59 -11.23 4.06
C LYS A 49 -3.98 -10.78 4.48
N LYS A 50 -4.51 -11.29 5.60
CA LYS A 50 -5.81 -10.89 6.13
C LYS A 50 -5.87 -9.38 6.45
N ILE A 51 -4.85 -8.87 7.14
CA ILE A 51 -4.75 -7.43 7.46
C ILE A 51 -4.71 -6.59 6.17
N SER A 52 -3.94 -7.03 5.17
CA SER A 52 -3.88 -6.35 3.87
C SER A 52 -5.21 -6.36 3.14
N GLU A 53 -5.90 -7.49 3.11
CA GLU A 53 -7.22 -7.63 2.47
C GLU A 53 -8.27 -6.74 3.14
N ASP A 54 -8.31 -6.71 4.47
CA ASP A 54 -9.27 -5.89 5.22
C ASP A 54 -9.03 -4.39 4.99
N ARG A 55 -7.77 -3.94 5.05
CA ARG A 55 -7.41 -2.55 4.73
C ARG A 55 -7.75 -2.19 3.28
N TYR A 56 -7.53 -3.11 2.36
CA TYR A 56 -7.85 -2.89 0.95
C TYR A 56 -9.36 -2.78 0.72
N LYS A 57 -10.18 -3.60 1.38
CA LYS A 57 -11.65 -3.50 1.29
C LYS A 57 -12.15 -2.13 1.71
N ASP A 58 -11.64 -1.59 2.82
CA ASP A 58 -12.02 -0.26 3.29
C ASP A 58 -11.66 0.84 2.28
N PHE A 59 -10.45 0.75 1.72
CA PHE A 59 -10.02 1.64 0.65
C PHE A 59 -10.91 1.52 -0.60
N ASP A 60 -11.16 0.30 -1.06
CA ASP A 60 -11.93 0.04 -2.27
C ASP A 60 -13.38 0.53 -2.14
N ASN A 61 -14.00 0.34 -0.98
CA ASN A 61 -15.33 0.86 -0.68
C ASN A 61 -15.38 2.38 -0.76
N LYS A 62 -14.39 3.07 -0.17
CA LYS A 62 -14.28 4.54 -0.25
C LYS A 62 -14.08 5.00 -1.69
N ARG A 63 -13.19 4.34 -2.43
CA ARG A 63 -12.90 4.64 -3.84
C ARG A 63 -14.14 4.47 -4.72
N LYS A 64 -14.88 3.36 -4.56
CA LYS A 64 -16.11 3.08 -5.31
C LYS A 64 -17.19 4.12 -5.04
N LYS A 65 -17.39 4.50 -3.77
CA LYS A 65 -18.33 5.58 -3.40
C LYS A 65 -17.96 6.91 -4.04
N ALA A 66 -16.67 7.29 -3.98
CA ALA A 66 -16.20 8.53 -4.60
C ALA A 66 -16.38 8.51 -6.13
N LYS A 67 -16.11 7.36 -6.77
CA LYS A 67 -16.31 7.20 -8.22
C LYS A 67 -17.79 7.28 -8.62
N ALA A 68 -18.68 6.68 -7.84
CA ALA A 68 -20.12 6.76 -8.09
C ALA A 68 -20.62 8.22 -8.01
N LEU A 69 -20.24 8.93 -6.95
CA LEU A 69 -20.57 10.36 -6.78
C LEU A 69 -20.07 11.23 -7.93
N GLU A 70 -18.88 10.94 -8.48
CA GLU A 70 -18.36 11.72 -9.61
C GLU A 70 -19.09 11.40 -10.92
N ALA A 71 -19.44 10.14 -11.14
CA ALA A 71 -20.29 9.75 -12.28
C ALA A 71 -21.67 10.42 -12.20
N ASP A 72 -22.30 10.41 -11.02
CA ASP A 72 -23.62 11.05 -10.82
C ASP A 72 -23.58 12.56 -11.17
N LYS A 73 -22.49 13.26 -10.82
CA LYS A 73 -22.32 14.68 -11.20
C LYS A 73 -22.12 14.87 -12.69
N GLU A 74 -21.39 13.97 -13.34
CA GLU A 74 -21.17 14.02 -14.78
C GLU A 74 -22.49 13.81 -15.54
N ASP A 75 -23.28 12.82 -15.11
CA ASP A 75 -24.61 12.55 -15.66
C ASP A 75 -25.54 13.75 -15.51
N LEU A 76 -25.55 14.41 -14.34
CA LEU A 76 -26.33 15.64 -14.12
C LEU A 76 -25.93 16.76 -15.09
N ARG A 77 -24.63 16.98 -15.30
CA ARG A 77 -24.14 17.99 -16.27
C ARG A 77 -24.60 17.68 -17.70
N GLN A 78 -24.56 16.40 -18.08
CA GLN A 78 -25.04 15.99 -19.41
C GLN A 78 -26.53 16.26 -19.57
N LEU A 79 -27.35 16.01 -18.55
CA LEU A 79 -28.77 16.31 -18.56
C LEU A 79 -29.04 17.82 -18.67
N GLU A 80 -28.33 18.66 -17.91
CA GLU A 80 -28.44 20.13 -18.00
C GLU A 80 -28.09 20.65 -19.40
N ASP A 81 -27.05 20.08 -20.03
CA ASP A 81 -26.66 20.45 -21.39
C ASP A 81 -27.70 20.02 -22.44
N ILE A 82 -28.32 18.86 -22.26
CA ILE A 82 -29.43 18.39 -23.11
C ILE A 82 -30.63 19.33 -22.95
N GLU A 83 -31.03 19.65 -21.72
CA GLU A 83 -32.13 20.58 -21.44
C GLU A 83 -31.88 21.94 -22.11
N ARG A 84 -30.69 22.50 -21.94
CA ARG A 84 -30.31 23.78 -22.56
C ARG A 84 -30.39 23.73 -24.08
N LYS A 85 -29.98 22.63 -24.71
CA LYS A 85 -30.09 22.44 -26.17
C LYS A 85 -31.56 22.36 -26.61
N LEU A 86 -32.39 21.63 -25.88
CA LEU A 86 -33.82 21.52 -26.16
C LEU A 86 -34.53 22.87 -26.05
N LEU A 87 -34.30 23.64 -24.98
CA LEU A 87 -34.86 24.98 -24.80
C LEU A 87 -34.48 25.91 -25.96
N LYS A 88 -33.20 25.93 -26.36
CA LYS A 88 -32.73 26.71 -27.52
C LYS A 88 -33.36 26.27 -28.85
N SER A 89 -33.62 24.98 -29.04
CA SER A 89 -34.28 24.49 -30.25
C SER A 89 -35.77 24.86 -30.31
N ARG A 90 -36.43 24.95 -29.15
CA ARG A 90 -37.83 25.35 -29.04
C ARG A 90 -38.03 26.84 -29.31
N ASP A 91 -37.21 27.70 -28.70
CA ASP A 91 -37.22 29.15 -28.98
C ASP A 91 -37.04 29.47 -30.47
N LYS A 92 -36.18 28.73 -31.18
CA LYS A 92 -35.97 28.89 -32.63
C LYS A 92 -37.12 28.37 -33.52
N SER A 93 -38.03 27.58 -32.96
CA SER A 93 -39.18 27.03 -33.70
C SER A 93 -40.44 27.88 -33.52
N ASP A 94 -40.47 28.72 -32.47
CA ASP A 94 -41.57 29.63 -32.14
C ASP A 94 -41.36 31.06 -32.71
N GLU A 95 -40.24 31.30 -33.42
CA GLU A 95 -39.83 32.55 -34.08
C GLU A 95 -39.94 32.45 -35.62
#